data_AF-A0A355FUU6-F1
#
_entry.id   AF-A0A355FUU6-F1
#
_cell.length_a   1.000
_cell.length_b   1.000
_cell.length_c   1.000
_cell.angle_alpha   90.00
_cell.angle_beta   90.00
_cell.angle_gamma   90.00
#
_symmetry.space_group_name_H-M   'P 1'
#
loop_
_entity.id
_entity.type
_entity.pdbx_description
1 polymer ?
#
loop_
_entity_poly.entity_id
_entity_poly.type
_entity_poly.pdbx_seq_one_letter_code
_entity_poly.pdbx_strand_id
1 'polypeptide(L)'
;MTTTVFKPILPRKRPLWLLILGLMLVFGFHQERAKIQLNHYMEVMRQNPVLQELPQDARAAWWEANPQPKRIHYYIMESTWDGFHRYSLRELGWMKWGLSSLILIVFFGLDALFLRTTGHIERWPWLIVMYGLAGAIMAVFIALIPGKSGYSVAHEFLAFLQSPLPSLLIVLVPSLLERMQPPPAPPIKD
;
A
#
# COMPACT_ATOMS: atom_id res chain seq x y z
N MET A 1 19.22 -39.11 15.88
CA MET A 1 19.08 -37.95 14.97
C MET A 1 17.85 -37.16 15.39
N THR A 2 18.02 -36.07 16.14
CA THR A 2 16.94 -35.15 16.49
C THR A 2 16.66 -34.28 15.27
N THR A 3 15.64 -34.64 14.48
CA THR A 3 15.11 -33.75 13.45
C THR A 3 14.54 -32.52 14.14
N THR A 4 15.22 -31.38 14.04
CA THR A 4 14.65 -30.08 14.39
C THR A 4 13.45 -29.84 13.47
N VAL A 5 12.25 -30.02 14.00
CA VAL A 5 11.01 -29.80 13.26
C VAL A 5 10.75 -28.30 13.21
N PHE A 6 11.30 -27.62 12.20
CA PHE A 6 10.99 -26.22 11.95
C PHE A 6 9.52 -26.06 11.53
N LYS A 7 8.85 -25.04 12.07
CA LYS A 7 7.52 -24.63 11.61
C LYS A 7 7.60 -24.34 10.09
N PRO A 8 6.65 -24.85 9.28
CA PRO A 8 6.64 -24.56 7.85
C PRO A 8 6.49 -23.04 7.64
N ILE A 9 7.29 -22.47 6.73
CA ILE A 9 7.28 -21.02 6.45
C ILE A 9 5.87 -20.58 6.06
N LEU A 10 5.23 -21.35 5.17
CA LEU A 10 3.85 -21.16 4.75
C LEU A 10 3.09 -22.49 4.86
N PRO A 11 1.86 -22.50 5.42
CA PRO A 11 1.09 -23.71 5.59
C PRO A 11 0.60 -24.22 4.23
N ARG A 12 1.08 -25.41 3.84
CA ARG A 12 0.70 -26.06 2.57
C ARG A 12 -0.70 -26.68 2.59
N LYS A 13 -1.14 -27.18 3.75
CA LYS A 13 -2.43 -27.90 3.90
C LYS A 13 -3.66 -26.99 3.95
N ARG A 14 -3.47 -25.71 4.27
CA ARG A 14 -4.53 -24.70 4.35
C ARG A 14 -4.05 -23.42 3.68
N PRO A 15 -4.10 -23.34 2.34
CA PRO A 15 -3.51 -22.25 1.57
C PRO A 15 -4.35 -20.97 1.61
N LEU A 16 -5.06 -20.67 2.71
CA LEU A 16 -5.86 -19.45 2.84
C LEU A 16 -5.00 -18.19 2.68
N TRP A 17 -3.72 -18.26 3.03
CA TRP A 17 -2.75 -17.18 2.79
C TRP A 17 -2.61 -16.80 1.31
N LEU A 18 -2.82 -17.74 0.35
CA LEU A 18 -2.83 -17.42 -1.08
C LEU A 18 -4.06 -16.58 -1.47
N LEU A 19 -5.21 -16.86 -0.86
CA LEU A 19 -6.43 -16.07 -1.09
C LEU A 19 -6.25 -14.66 -0.54
N ILE A 20 -5.67 -14.52 0.66
CA ILE A 20 -5.38 -13.20 1.24
C ILE A 20 -4.35 -12.44 0.39
N LEU A 21 -3.28 -13.10 -0.05
CA LEU A 21 -2.29 -12.49 -0.92
C LEU A 21 -2.90 -12.05 -2.25
N GLY A 22 -3.73 -12.89 -2.86
CA GLY A 22 -4.47 -12.55 -4.08
C GLY A 22 -5.37 -11.34 -3.87
N LEU A 23 -6.10 -11.29 -2.75
CA LEU A 23 -6.91 -10.13 -2.36
C LEU A 23 -6.06 -8.87 -2.22
N MET A 24 -4.92 -8.94 -1.54
CA MET A 24 -3.99 -7.80 -1.37
C MET A 24 -3.46 -7.29 -2.72
N LEU A 25 -3.13 -8.18 -3.64
CA LEU A 25 -2.65 -7.82 -4.98
C LEU A 25 -3.75 -7.17 -5.83
N VAL A 26 -4.94 -7.77 -5.86
CA VAL A 26 -6.09 -7.22 -6.59
C VAL A 26 -6.50 -5.87 -6.03
N PHE A 27 -6.59 -5.75 -4.70
CA PHE A 27 -6.89 -4.50 -4.03
C PHE A 27 -5.80 -3.45 -4.27
N GLY A 28 -4.53 -3.85 -4.18
CA GLY A 28 -3.35 -3.03 -4.47
C GLY A 28 -3.35 -2.46 -5.89
N PHE A 29 -3.78 -3.26 -6.87
CA PHE A 29 -3.92 -2.80 -8.25
C PHE A 29 -5.01 -1.73 -8.40
N HIS A 30 -6.19 -1.97 -7.82
CA HIS A 30 -7.32 -1.04 -7.92
C HIS A 30 -7.05 0.27 -7.16
N GLN A 31 -6.43 0.20 -5.98
CA GLN A 31 -6.09 1.40 -5.21
C GLN A 31 -5.03 2.25 -5.89
N GLU A 32 -4.03 1.62 -6.54
CA GLU A 32 -3.04 2.36 -7.35
C GLU A 32 -3.72 3.09 -8.52
N ARG A 33 -4.59 2.40 -9.26
CA ARG A 33 -5.38 3.01 -10.34
C ARG A 33 -6.22 4.19 -9.85
N ALA A 34 -6.92 4.04 -8.72
CA ALA A 34 -7.74 5.11 -8.13
C ALA A 34 -6.90 6.33 -7.73
N LYS A 35 -5.73 6.12 -7.11
CA LYS A 35 -4.80 7.20 -6.75
C LYS A 35 -4.28 7.92 -8.00
N ILE A 36 -3.93 7.18 -9.06
CA ILE A 36 -3.43 7.78 -10.30
C ILE A 36 -4.52 8.61 -10.97
N GLN A 37 -5.75 8.08 -11.08
CA GLN A 37 -6.90 8.81 -11.64
C GLN A 37 -7.15 10.12 -10.88
N LEU A 38 -7.21 10.05 -9.53
CA LEU A 38 -7.43 11.23 -8.70
C LEU A 38 -6.31 12.27 -8.86
N ASN A 39 -5.05 11.85 -8.78
CA ASN A 39 -3.92 12.77 -8.95
C ASN A 39 -3.88 13.39 -10.34
N HIS A 40 -4.18 12.62 -11.38
CA HIS A 40 -4.26 13.12 -12.75
C HIS A 40 -5.36 14.16 -12.92
N TYR A 41 -6.56 13.86 -12.42
CA TYR A 41 -7.68 14.78 -12.47
C TYR A 41 -7.38 16.11 -11.75
N MET A 42 -6.82 16.03 -10.53
CA MET A 42 -6.38 17.22 -9.79
C MET A 42 -5.30 18.01 -10.54
N GLU A 43 -4.39 17.33 -11.23
CA GLU A 43 -3.32 17.98 -11.99
C GLU A 43 -3.88 18.75 -13.19
N VAL A 44 -4.77 18.13 -13.97
CA VAL A 44 -5.45 18.80 -15.10
C VAL A 44 -6.23 20.03 -14.63
N MET A 45 -6.93 19.94 -13.50
CA MET A 45 -7.64 21.09 -12.91
C MET A 45 -6.72 22.22 -12.45
N ARG A 46 -5.51 21.92 -11.99
CA ARG A 46 -4.51 22.96 -11.64
C ARG A 46 -3.94 23.62 -12.88
N GLN A 47 -3.70 22.86 -13.94
CA GLN A 47 -3.18 23.36 -15.21
C GLN A 47 -4.22 24.15 -16.00
N ASN A 48 -5.51 23.90 -15.75
CA ASN A 48 -6.63 24.59 -16.41
C ASN A 48 -7.55 25.24 -15.36
N PRO A 49 -7.17 26.42 -14.80
CA PRO A 49 -7.92 27.07 -13.73
C PRO A 49 -9.40 27.32 -14.06
N VAL A 50 -9.72 27.55 -15.34
CA VAL A 50 -11.09 27.72 -15.84
C VAL A 50 -12.02 26.56 -15.44
N LEU A 51 -11.48 25.33 -15.34
CA LEU A 51 -12.26 24.16 -14.93
C LEU A 51 -12.78 24.27 -13.50
N GLN A 52 -12.10 25.01 -12.63
CA GLN A 52 -12.49 25.15 -11.24
C GLN A 52 -13.76 26.00 -11.09
N GLU A 53 -13.99 26.92 -12.03
CA GLU A 53 -15.14 27.83 -12.05
C GLU A 53 -16.36 27.21 -12.75
N LEU A 54 -16.14 26.24 -13.65
CA LEU A 54 -17.22 25.58 -14.36
C LEU A 54 -18.11 24.75 -13.42
N PRO A 55 -19.43 24.71 -13.67
CA PRO A 55 -20.32 23.75 -13.01
C PRO A 55 -19.99 22.31 -13.46
N GLN A 56 -20.41 21.33 -12.66
CA GLN A 56 -20.12 19.90 -12.86
C GLN A 56 -20.33 19.42 -14.31
N ASP A 57 -21.49 19.72 -14.90
CA ASP A 57 -21.85 19.22 -16.23
C ASP A 57 -20.98 19.84 -17.34
N ALA A 58 -20.61 21.11 -17.18
CA ALA A 58 -19.69 21.78 -18.09
C ALA A 58 -18.26 21.25 -17.96
N ARG A 59 -17.84 20.83 -16.76
CA ARG A 59 -16.54 20.14 -16.57
C ARG A 59 -16.52 18.78 -17.24
N ALA A 60 -17.60 18.00 -17.10
CA ALA A 60 -17.72 16.71 -17.75
C ALA A 60 -17.69 16.86 -19.28
N ALA A 61 -18.48 17.80 -19.82
CA ALA A 61 -18.48 18.10 -21.25
C ALA A 61 -17.11 18.57 -21.76
N TRP A 62 -16.41 19.40 -20.99
CA TRP A 62 -15.05 19.81 -21.33
C TRP A 62 -14.09 18.63 -21.37
N TRP A 63 -14.18 17.70 -20.41
CA TRP A 63 -13.30 16.54 -20.31
C TRP A 63 -13.49 15.59 -21.51
N GLU A 64 -14.73 15.37 -21.92
CA GLU A 64 -15.06 14.61 -23.13
C GLU A 64 -14.54 15.28 -24.41
N ALA A 65 -14.67 16.61 -24.49
CA ALA A 65 -14.17 17.38 -25.64
C ALA A 65 -12.64 17.49 -25.67
N ASN A 66 -11.96 17.32 -24.54
CA ASN A 66 -10.51 17.45 -24.40
C ASN A 66 -9.93 16.21 -23.71
N PRO A 67 -9.89 15.05 -24.38
CA PRO A 67 -9.38 13.81 -23.78
C PRO A 67 -7.98 14.00 -23.19
N GLN A 68 -7.79 13.57 -21.94
CA GLN A 68 -6.53 13.69 -21.20
C GLN A 68 -5.91 12.31 -20.94
N PRO A 69 -5.48 11.57 -21.99
CA PRO A 69 -4.93 10.24 -21.79
C PRO A 69 -3.62 10.31 -21.00
N LYS A 70 -3.49 9.48 -19.97
CA LYS A 70 -2.25 9.34 -19.20
C LYS A 70 -1.63 7.98 -19.43
N ARG A 71 -0.40 7.94 -19.95
CA ARG A 71 0.37 6.71 -20.07
C ARG A 71 0.94 6.32 -18.70
N ILE A 72 0.64 5.10 -18.27
CA ILE A 72 1.10 4.51 -17.00
C ILE A 72 1.80 3.20 -17.35
N HIS A 73 3.13 3.20 -17.40
CA HIS A 73 4.00 2.03 -17.70
C HIS A 73 3.47 1.04 -18.76
N TYR A 74 2.55 0.14 -18.37
CA TYR A 74 1.98 -0.95 -19.15
C TYR A 74 0.55 -0.70 -19.71
N TYR A 75 -0.10 0.43 -19.41
CA TYR A 75 -1.42 0.79 -19.97
C TYR A 75 -1.60 2.29 -20.19
N ILE A 76 -2.63 2.66 -20.94
CA ILE A 76 -3.07 4.05 -21.12
C ILE A 76 -4.40 4.21 -20.40
N MET A 77 -4.48 5.21 -19.55
CA MET A 77 -5.70 5.62 -18.88
C MET A 77 -6.38 6.66 -19.74
N GLU A 78 -7.45 6.25 -20.44
CA GLU A 78 -8.17 7.10 -21.40
C GLU A 78 -9.23 7.98 -20.73
N SER A 79 -9.81 7.51 -19.62
CA SER A 79 -10.90 8.19 -18.92
C SER A 79 -10.60 8.47 -17.45
N THR A 80 -11.32 9.46 -16.92
CA THR A 80 -11.38 9.77 -15.49
C THR A 80 -12.62 9.11 -14.87
N TRP A 81 -12.76 9.20 -13.54
CA TRP A 81 -14.01 8.82 -12.88
C TRP A 81 -14.96 10.02 -12.83
N ASP A 82 -16.17 9.85 -13.37
CA ASP A 82 -17.18 10.91 -13.50
C ASP A 82 -17.52 11.60 -12.18
N GLY A 83 -17.41 10.87 -11.06
CA GLY A 83 -17.65 11.41 -9.72
C GLY A 83 -16.71 12.57 -9.37
N PHE A 84 -15.52 12.65 -9.95
CA PHE A 84 -14.57 13.73 -9.67
C PHE A 84 -15.05 15.11 -10.12
N HIS A 85 -15.91 15.18 -11.13
CA HIS A 85 -16.43 16.46 -11.65
C HIS A 85 -17.23 17.26 -10.61
N ARG A 86 -17.78 16.56 -9.61
CA ARG A 86 -18.60 17.13 -8.52
C ARG A 86 -17.80 17.91 -7.49
N TYR A 87 -16.51 17.62 -7.38
CA TYR A 87 -15.69 18.09 -6.27
C TYR A 87 -14.77 19.23 -6.70
N SER A 88 -14.55 20.17 -5.78
CA SER A 88 -13.50 21.19 -5.89
C SER A 88 -12.11 20.59 -5.67
N LEU A 89 -11.05 21.32 -6.07
CA LEU A 89 -9.67 20.90 -5.81
C LEU A 89 -9.39 20.64 -4.32
N ARG A 90 -10.01 21.41 -3.42
CA ARG A 90 -9.85 21.24 -1.98
C ARG A 90 -10.49 19.93 -1.51
N GLU A 91 -11.70 19.64 -1.95
CA GLU A 91 -12.41 18.39 -1.61
C GLU A 91 -11.70 17.16 -2.18
N LEU A 92 -11.21 17.24 -3.43
CA LEU A 92 -10.39 16.19 -4.03
C LEU A 92 -9.09 15.98 -3.26
N GLY A 93 -8.49 17.06 -2.73
CA GLY A 93 -7.33 16.98 -1.84
C GLY A 93 -7.66 16.22 -0.55
N TRP A 94 -8.78 16.52 0.10
CA TRP A 94 -9.24 15.77 1.27
C TRP A 94 -9.53 14.31 0.93
N MET A 95 -10.18 14.04 -0.20
CA MET A 95 -10.46 12.69 -0.66
C MET A 95 -9.17 11.91 -0.94
N LYS A 96 -8.12 12.55 -1.47
CA LYS A 96 -6.81 11.91 -1.67
C LYS A 96 -6.21 11.45 -0.34
N TRP A 97 -6.22 12.31 0.66
CA TRP A 97 -5.71 11.98 2.00
C TRP A 97 -6.58 10.90 2.67
N GLY A 98 -7.91 11.07 2.65
CA GLY A 98 -8.85 10.11 3.20
C GLY A 98 -8.73 8.73 2.55
N LEU A 99 -8.61 8.67 1.22
CA LEU A 99 -8.38 7.43 0.48
C LEU A 99 -7.05 6.78 0.91
N SER A 100 -5.98 7.56 1.02
CA SER A 100 -4.67 7.04 1.44
C SER A 100 -4.69 6.47 2.86
N SER A 101 -5.35 7.16 3.80
CA SER A 101 -5.55 6.69 5.17
C SER A 101 -6.41 5.44 5.24
N LEU A 102 -7.50 5.38 4.48
CA LEU A 102 -8.38 4.22 4.41
C LEU A 102 -7.63 2.99 3.86
N ILE A 103 -6.89 3.15 2.77
CA ILE A 103 -6.07 2.08 2.18
C ILE A 103 -5.06 1.56 3.20
N LEU A 104 -4.40 2.46 3.93
CA LEU A 104 -3.42 2.09 4.96
C LEU A 104 -4.06 1.24 6.07
N ILE A 105 -5.26 1.61 6.55
CA ILE A 105 -6.00 0.83 7.56
C ILE A 105 -6.38 -0.54 7.02
N VAL A 106 -6.86 -0.60 5.77
CA VAL A 106 -7.23 -1.86 5.12
C VAL A 106 -6.01 -2.77 4.96
N PHE A 107 -4.87 -2.24 4.48
CA PHE A 107 -3.63 -3.03 4.35
C PHE A 107 -3.11 -3.53 5.70
N PHE A 108 -3.16 -2.70 6.75
CA PHE A 108 -2.80 -3.14 8.09
C PHE A 108 -3.67 -4.33 8.56
N GLY A 109 -4.97 -4.28 8.29
CA GLY A 109 -5.89 -5.39 8.57
C GLY A 109 -5.61 -6.63 7.73
N LEU A 110 -5.30 -6.46 6.43
CA LEU A 110 -4.94 -7.57 5.55
C LEU A 110 -3.61 -8.21 5.94
N ASP A 111 -2.62 -7.42 6.35
CA ASP A 111 -1.36 -7.90 6.91
C ASP A 111 -1.59 -8.71 8.19
N ALA A 112 -2.45 -8.23 9.10
CA ALA A 112 -2.89 -8.98 10.29
C ALA A 112 -3.43 -10.35 9.92
N LEU A 113 -4.33 -10.36 8.94
CA LEU A 113 -5.01 -11.55 8.46
C LEU A 113 -4.05 -12.50 7.75
N PHE A 114 -3.06 -11.96 7.03
CA PHE A 114 -1.98 -12.73 6.42
C PHE A 114 -1.13 -13.43 7.49
N LEU A 115 -0.71 -12.72 8.54
CA LEU A 115 0.01 -13.34 9.68
C LEU A 115 -0.82 -14.43 10.34
N ARG A 116 -2.12 -14.20 10.53
CA ARG A 116 -3.03 -15.20 11.09
C ARG A 116 -3.16 -16.45 10.21
N THR A 117 -3.31 -16.28 8.89
CA THR A 117 -3.50 -17.39 7.95
C THR A 117 -2.21 -18.16 7.65
N THR A 118 -1.06 -17.52 7.77
CA THR A 118 0.25 -18.18 7.72
C THR A 118 0.64 -18.85 9.04
N GLY A 119 -0.12 -18.58 10.11
CA GLY A 119 0.07 -19.16 11.43
C GLY A 119 1.15 -18.47 12.25
N HIS A 120 1.63 -17.30 11.84
CA HIS A 120 2.66 -16.50 12.51
C HIS A 120 2.08 -15.26 13.21
N ILE A 121 0.89 -15.39 13.80
CA ILE A 121 0.19 -14.28 14.48
C ILE A 121 0.98 -13.74 15.67
N GLU A 122 1.83 -14.56 16.27
CA GLU A 122 2.80 -14.17 17.30
C GLU A 122 3.74 -13.04 16.87
N ARG A 123 3.90 -12.84 15.56
CA ARG A 123 4.75 -11.78 14.98
C ARG A 123 4.01 -10.45 14.79
N TRP A 124 2.74 -10.36 15.19
CA TRP A 124 1.96 -9.11 15.15
C TRP A 124 2.64 -7.88 15.80
N PRO A 125 3.38 -7.99 16.92
CA PRO A 125 4.11 -6.85 17.47
C PRO A 125 5.12 -6.24 16.47
N TRP A 126 5.76 -7.07 15.63
CA TRP A 126 6.65 -6.58 14.58
C TRP A 126 5.91 -5.80 13.49
N LEU A 127 4.64 -6.13 13.22
CA LEU A 127 3.81 -5.36 12.30
C LEU A 127 3.53 -3.97 12.86
N ILE A 128 3.16 -3.88 14.14
CA ILE A 128 2.96 -2.57 14.81
C ILE A 128 4.25 -1.75 14.77
N VAL A 129 5.39 -2.34 15.13
CA VAL A 129 6.69 -1.66 15.09
C VAL A 129 7.03 -1.18 13.68
N MET A 130 6.81 -2.01 12.66
CA MET A 130 7.08 -1.68 11.28
C MET A 130 6.23 -0.50 10.79
N TYR A 131 4.91 -0.54 11.04
CA TYR A 131 4.00 0.55 10.69
C TYR A 131 4.30 1.83 11.48
N GLY A 132 4.57 1.71 12.78
CA GLY A 132 4.93 2.84 13.64
C GLY A 132 6.24 3.51 13.21
N LEU A 133 7.28 2.72 12.93
CA LEU A 133 8.57 3.22 12.50
C LEU A 133 8.50 3.86 11.11
N ALA A 134 7.87 3.19 10.14
CA ALA A 134 7.65 3.76 8.81
C ALA A 134 6.82 5.06 8.90
N GLY A 135 5.76 5.07 9.72
CA GLY A 135 4.96 6.25 10.02
C GLY A 135 5.78 7.41 10.59
N ALA A 136 6.62 7.14 11.58
CA ALA A 136 7.51 8.13 12.18
C ALA A 136 8.51 8.68 11.16
N ILE A 137 9.13 7.81 10.35
CA ILE A 137 10.05 8.24 9.28
C ILE A 137 9.33 9.14 8.28
N MET A 138 8.13 8.75 7.81
CA MET A 138 7.33 9.60 6.92
C MET A 138 7.05 10.97 7.54
N ALA A 139 6.62 11.02 8.80
CA ALA A 139 6.33 12.27 9.50
C ALA A 139 7.57 13.17 9.64
N VAL A 140 8.71 12.58 10.01
CA VAL A 140 10.00 13.29 10.12
C VAL A 140 10.43 13.87 8.78
N PHE A 141 10.36 13.08 7.69
CA PHE A 141 10.73 13.56 6.36
C PHE A 141 9.79 14.65 5.84
N ILE A 142 8.48 14.53 6.09
CA ILE A 142 7.51 15.57 5.72
C ILE A 142 7.76 16.86 6.51
N ALA A 143 8.07 16.76 7.80
CA ALA A 143 8.24 17.93 8.66
C ALA A 143 9.60 18.63 8.49
N LEU A 144 10.68 17.86 8.33
CA LEU A 144 12.06 18.39 8.33
C LEU A 144 12.63 18.62 6.93
N ILE A 145 12.12 17.95 5.90
CA ILE A 145 12.65 18.04 4.54
C ILE A 145 11.55 18.57 3.61
N PRO A 146 11.39 19.90 3.53
CA PRO A 146 10.36 20.49 2.68
C PRO A 146 10.65 20.24 1.20
N GLY A 147 9.57 20.11 0.43
CA GLY A 147 9.65 19.96 -1.02
C GLY A 147 9.64 18.51 -1.51
N LYS A 148 10.10 18.33 -2.75
CA LYS A 148 9.93 17.07 -3.49
C LYS A 148 10.67 15.90 -2.86
N SER A 149 11.84 16.13 -2.26
CA SER A 149 12.68 15.07 -1.70
C SER A 149 12.05 14.42 -0.47
N GLY A 150 11.59 15.20 0.51
CA GLY A 150 10.92 14.67 1.70
C GLY A 150 9.61 13.98 1.35
N TYR A 151 8.85 14.56 0.41
CA TYR A 151 7.62 13.94 -0.11
C TYR A 151 7.89 12.61 -0.82
N SER A 152 8.97 12.49 -1.61
CA SER A 152 9.31 11.25 -2.32
C SER A 152 9.57 10.10 -1.35
N VAL A 153 10.38 10.34 -0.32
CA VAL A 153 10.67 9.32 0.70
C VAL A 153 9.40 8.93 1.44
N ALA A 154 8.59 9.91 1.87
CA ALA A 154 7.34 9.61 2.55
C ALA A 154 6.37 8.81 1.66
N HIS A 155 6.36 9.10 0.36
CA HIS A 155 5.56 8.37 -0.61
C HIS A 155 6.02 6.92 -0.78
N GLU A 156 7.32 6.66 -0.80
CA GLU A 156 7.87 5.29 -0.90
C GLU A 156 7.52 4.45 0.34
N PHE A 157 7.66 4.99 1.55
CA PHE A 157 7.25 4.30 2.77
C PHE A 157 5.75 4.05 2.80
N LEU A 158 4.93 5.02 2.36
CA LEU A 158 3.49 4.82 2.26
C LEU A 158 3.15 3.72 1.25
N ALA A 159 3.80 3.70 0.08
CA ALA A 159 3.62 2.66 -0.92
C ALA A 159 4.03 1.28 -0.39
N PHE A 160 5.12 1.21 0.38
CA PHE A 160 5.55 -0.01 1.07
C PHE A 160 4.47 -0.52 2.05
N LEU A 161 3.93 0.35 2.90
CA LEU A 161 2.88 -0.03 3.86
C LEU A 161 1.54 -0.40 3.17
N GLN A 162 1.26 0.16 1.99
CA GLN A 162 0.06 -0.15 1.20
C GLN A 162 0.29 -1.31 0.21
N SER A 163 1.14 -2.27 0.59
CA SER A 163 1.51 -3.43 -0.23
C SER A 163 1.56 -4.70 0.62
N PRO A 164 1.67 -5.90 0.02
CA PRO A 164 1.86 -7.14 0.80
C PRO A 164 3.28 -7.32 1.36
N LEU A 165 4.21 -6.40 1.08
CA LEU A 165 5.60 -6.51 1.52
C LEU A 165 5.78 -6.54 3.04
N PRO A 166 5.08 -5.74 3.87
CA PRO A 166 5.25 -5.74 5.31
C PRO A 166 5.05 -7.13 5.92
N SER A 167 3.90 -7.76 5.67
CA SER A 167 3.59 -9.09 6.19
C SER A 167 4.46 -10.19 5.57
N LEU A 168 4.80 -10.09 4.27
CA LEU A 168 5.74 -11.02 3.64
C LEU A 168 7.12 -10.96 4.30
N LEU A 169 7.66 -9.77 4.58
CA LEU A 169 8.96 -9.63 5.25
C LEU A 169 8.93 -10.22 6.67
N ILE A 170 7.86 -9.96 7.42
CA ILE A 170 7.69 -10.49 8.79
C ILE A 170 7.59 -12.02 8.81
N VAL A 171 7.01 -12.63 7.77
CA VAL A 171 6.94 -14.09 7.66
C VAL A 171 8.27 -14.67 7.15
N LEU A 172 8.80 -14.14 6.05
CA LEU A 172 9.92 -14.73 5.33
C LEU A 172 11.26 -14.52 6.04
N VAL A 173 11.58 -13.29 6.46
CA VAL A 173 12.93 -12.96 6.96
C VAL A 173 13.27 -13.76 8.22
N PRO A 174 12.47 -13.75 9.30
CA PRO A 174 12.80 -14.53 10.50
C PRO A 174 12.80 -16.03 10.22
N SER A 175 11.87 -16.52 9.40
CA SER A 175 11.80 -17.95 9.07
C SER A 175 12.97 -18.45 8.21
N LEU A 176 13.57 -17.59 7.39
CA LEU A 176 14.80 -17.91 6.67
C LEU A 176 16.01 -17.88 7.61
N LEU A 177 16.10 -16.88 8.50
CA LEU A 177 17.17 -16.78 9.49
C LEU A 177 17.19 -17.97 10.46
N GLU A 178 16.02 -18.36 11.00
CA GLU A 178 15.87 -19.54 11.87
C GLU A 178 16.40 -20.82 11.22
N ARG A 179 16.29 -20.94 9.89
CA ARG A 179 16.76 -22.11 9.13
C ARG A 179 18.24 -22.07 8.80
N MET A 180 18.86 -20.90 8.82
CA MET A 180 20.30 -20.72 8.63
C MET A 180 21.10 -20.97 9.91
N GLN A 181 20.44 -20.96 11.07
CA GLN A 181 21.10 -21.22 12.35
C GLN A 181 21.46 -22.71 12.48
N PRO A 182 22.68 -23.04 12.95
CA PRO A 182 23.06 -24.43 13.22
C PRO A 182 22.15 -25.02 14.31
N PRO A 183 21.91 -26.35 14.28
CA PRO A 183 21.08 -26.99 15.29
C PRO A 183 21.66 -26.73 16.70
N PRO A 184 20.79 -26.51 17.72
CA PRO A 184 21.25 -26.30 19.08
C PRO A 184 22.10 -27.48 19.53
N ALA A 185 23.21 -27.19 20.22
CA ALA A 185 24.10 -28.21 20.75
C ALA A 185 23.32 -29.18 21.64
N PRO A 186 23.58 -30.50 21.56
CA PRO A 186 22.90 -31.46 22.43
C PRO A 186 23.16 -31.10 23.90
N PRO A 187 22.18 -31.34 24.79
CA PRO A 187 22.37 -31.10 26.22
C PRO A 187 23.53 -31.95 26.72
N ILE A 188 24.44 -31.33 27.47
CA ILE A 188 25.51 -32.02 28.18
C ILE A 188 24.83 -32.94 29.18
N LYS A 189 25.04 -34.25 29.02
CA LYS A 189 24.62 -35.23 30.02
C LYS A 189 25.68 -35.23 31.11
N ASP A 190 25.31 -34.78 32.31
CA ASP A 190 26.07 -34.99 33.54
C ASP A 190 25.99 -36.46 33.98
#